data_AF-A0A917B3D8-F1
#
_entry.id   AF-A0A917B3D8-F1
#
_cell.length_a   1.000
_cell.length_b   1.000
_cell.length_c   1.000
_cell.angle_alpha   90.00
_cell.angle_beta   90.00
_cell.angle_gamma   90.00
#
_symmetry.space_group_name_H-M   'P 1'
#
loop_
_entity.id
_entity.type
_entity.pdbx_description
1 polymer ?
#
loop_
_entity_poly.entity_id
_entity_poly.type
_entity_poly.pdbx_seq_one_letter_code
_entity_poly.pdbx_strand_id
1 'polypeptide(L)' 'MKEYSVAPNKDVTGWIVKIEDIAPTDEYDERDTAVEKAKEMAQENKPSRLLILDQNHEVEEEIKY' A
#
# COMPACT_ATOMS: atom_id res chain seq x y z
N MET A 1 15.23 -2.47 -3.78
CA MET A 1 14.28 -1.34 -3.83
C MET A 1 13.07 -1.83 -3.08
N LYS A 2 12.65 -1.17 -2.00
CA LYS A 2 11.50 -1.68 -1.23
C LYS A 2 10.22 -1.45 -2.02
N GLU A 3 9.36 -2.47 -2.10
CA GLU A 3 8.02 -2.33 -2.63
C GLU A 3 7.00 -2.24 -1.50
N TYR A 4 6.08 -1.30 -1.66
CA TYR A 4 4.90 -1.10 -0.82
C TYR A 4 3.67 -1.29 -1.71
N SER A 5 2.63 -1.92 -1.19
CA SER A 5 1.36 -2.05 -1.90
C SER A 5 0.18 -1.76 -0.98
N VAL A 6 -0.80 -1.02 -1.48
CA VAL A 6 -2.07 -0.76 -0.80
C VAL A 6 -3.15 -1.51 -1.54
N ALA A 7 -3.85 -2.41 -0.85
CA ALA A 7 -4.90 -3.24 -1.45
C ALA A 7 -6.08 -3.39 -0.49
N PRO A 8 -7.32 -3.56 -0.99
CA PRO A 8 -8.44 -3.89 -0.13
C PRO A 8 -8.22 -5.23 0.62
N ASN A 9 -8.84 -5.37 1.78
CA ASN A 9 -8.94 -6.66 2.47
C ASN A 9 -9.93 -7.59 1.71
N LYS A 10 -10.00 -8.87 2.11
CA LYS A 10 -10.84 -9.88 1.43
C LYS A 10 -12.33 -9.54 1.44
N ASP A 11 -12.78 -8.81 2.46
CA ASP A 11 -14.18 -8.46 2.65
C ASP A 11 -14.53 -7.08 2.07
N VAL A 12 -13.55 -6.37 1.49
CA VAL A 12 -13.64 -5.00 0.96
C VAL A 12 -14.19 -4.02 2.02
N THR A 13 -13.85 -4.26 3.29
CA THR A 13 -14.23 -3.42 4.44
C THR A 13 -13.09 -2.55 4.95
N GLY A 14 -11.87 -2.80 4.48
CA GLY A 14 -10.66 -2.10 4.90
C GLY A 14 -9.56 -2.22 3.86
N TRP A 15 -8.46 -1.51 4.10
CA TRP A 15 -7.32 -1.35 3.22
C TRP A 15 -6.04 -1.75 3.93
N ILE A 16 -5.31 -2.67 3.31
CA ILE A 16 -4.11 -3.28 3.86
C ILE A 16 -2.90 -2.64 3.18
N VAL A 17 -1.97 -2.17 4.00
CA VAL A 17 -0.62 -1.78 3.54
C VAL A 17 0.29 -3.00 3.69
N LYS A 18 0.86 -3.45 2.57
CA LYS A 18 1.84 -4.53 2.52
C LYS A 18 3.20 -3.96 2.15
N ILE A 19 4.23 -4.54 2.73
CA ILE A 19 5.63 -4.24 2.42
C ILE A 19 6.22 -5.55 1.91
N GLU A 20 6.87 -5.52 0.75
CA GLU A 20 7.60 -6.68 0.24
C GLU A 20 8.58 -7.19 1.32
N ASP A 21 8.62 -8.52 1.50
CA ASP A 21 9.35 -9.23 2.56
C ASP A 21 8.86 -9.05 4.01
N ILE A 22 7.74 -8.38 4.27
CA ILE A 22 7.13 -8.28 5.61
C ILE A 22 5.65 -8.67 5.54
N ALA A 23 5.18 -9.46 6.51
CA ALA A 23 3.75 -9.75 6.65
C ALA A 23 2.95 -8.43 6.75
N PRO A 24 1.73 -8.34 6.17
CA PRO A 24 0.92 -7.12 6.21
C PRO A 24 0.88 -6.57 7.64
N THR A 25 1.46 -5.38 7.84
CA THR A 25 1.65 -4.82 9.19
C THR A 25 0.43 -4.04 9.64
N ASP A 26 -0.29 -3.42 8.71
CA ASP A 26 -1.31 -2.44 9.05
C ASP A 26 -2.54 -2.53 8.13
N GLU A 27 -3.71 -2.52 8.76
CA GLU A 27 -5.01 -2.43 8.13
C GLU A 27 -5.69 -1.13 8.57
N TYR A 28 -6.30 -0.43 7.63
CA TYR A 28 -6.95 0.85 7.83
C TYR A 28 -8.38 0.79 7.28
N ASP A 29 -9.32 1.44 7.95
CA ASP A 29 -10.72 1.46 7.49
C ASP A 29 -10.88 2.27 6.18
N GLU A 30 -10.08 3.32 6.01
CA GLU A 30 -10.17 4.26 4.88
C GLU A 30 -9.00 4.12 3.92
N ARG A 31 -9.30 4.12 2.61
CA ARG A 31 -8.31 4.05 1.52
C ARG A 31 -7.27 5.14 1.62
N ASP A 32 -7.73 6.38 1.79
CA ASP A 32 -6.86 7.55 1.76
C ASP A 32 -5.86 7.51 2.92
N THR A 33 -6.31 7.08 4.11
CA THR A 33 -5.42 6.86 5.27
C THR A 33 -4.36 5.79 4.97
N ALA A 34 -4.74 4.66 4.38
CA ALA A 34 -3.78 3.61 4.00
C ALA A 34 -2.75 4.10 2.96
N VAL A 35 -3.21 4.86 1.97
CA VAL A 35 -2.36 5.44 0.92
C VAL A 35 -1.39 6.45 1.51
N GLU A 36 -1.83 7.36 2.36
CA GLU A 36 -0.96 8.35 3.00
C GLU A 36 0.14 7.67 3.84
N LYS A 37 -0.23 6.68 4.65
CA LYS A 37 0.75 5.91 5.44
C LYS A 37 1.75 5.18 4.57
N ALA A 38 1.28 4.53 3.50
CA ALA A 38 2.17 3.85 2.57
C ALA A 38 3.11 4.83 1.83
N LYS A 39 2.65 6.05 1.50
CA LYS A 39 3.48 7.12 0.92
C LYS A 39 4.57 7.59 1.89
N GLU A 40 4.22 7.85 3.15
CA GLU A 40 5.19 8.21 4.20
C GLU A 40 6.29 7.14 4.30
N MET A 41 5.90 5.87 4.44
CA MET A 41 6.83 4.76 4.57
C MET A 41 7.72 4.58 3.33
N ALA A 42 7.14 4.66 2.13
CA ALA A 42 7.89 4.54 0.89
C ALA A 42 8.91 5.70 0.77
N GLN A 43 8.49 6.93 1.05
CA GLN A 43 9.36 8.10 0.97
C GLN A 43 10.54 8.06 1.95
N GLU A 44 10.36 7.49 3.14
CA GLU A 44 11.43 7.30 4.12
C GLU A 44 12.43 6.21 3.72
N ASN A 45 12.02 5.25 2.90
CA ASN A 45 12.79 4.03 2.59
C ASN A 45 13.35 3.98 1.16
N LYS A 46 13.86 5.11 0.65
CA LYS A 46 14.40 5.20 -0.72
C LYS A 46 15.65 4.32 -0.94
N PRO A 47 15.81 3.70 -2.13
CA PRO A 47 14.87 3.71 -3.24
C PRO A 47 13.70 2.76 -3.00
N SER A 48 12.49 3.22 -3.31
CA SER A 48 11.25 2.45 -3.10
C SER A 48 10.18 2.72 -4.17
N ARG A 49 9.21 1.80 -4.26
CA ARG A 49 8.00 1.98 -5.06
C ARG A 49 6.76 1.70 -4.23
N LEU A 50 5.69 2.41 -4.54
CA LEU A 50 4.36 2.24 -3.98
C LEU A 50 3.38 1.87 -5.10
N LEU A 51 2.67 0.77 -4.92
CA LEU A 51 1.61 0.30 -5.80
C LEU A 51 0.25 0.48 -5.10
N ILE A 52 -0.66 1.22 -5.70
CA ILE A 52 -2.02 1.37 -5.20
C ILE A 52 -2.92 0.51 -6.08
N LEU A 53 -3.54 -0.49 -5.46
CA LEU A 53 -4.42 -1.44 -6.14
C LEU A 53 -5.89 -1.03 -5.95
N ASP A 54 -6.72 -1.38 -6.93
CA ASP A 54 -8.16 -1.21 -6.85
C ASP A 54 -8.86 -2.40 -6.15
N GLN A 55 -10.19 -2.37 -6.12
CA GLN A 55 -11.02 -3.45 -5.55
C GLN A 55 -10.83 -4.82 -6.24
N ASN A 56 -10.42 -4.83 -7.51
CA ASN A 56 -10.16 -6.02 -8.31
C ASN A 56 -8.70 -6.50 -8.16
N HIS A 57 -7.91 -5.87 -7.29
CA HIS A 57 -6.48 -6.08 -7.14
C HIS A 57 -5.68 -5.74 -8.41
N GLU A 58 -6.19 -4.84 -9.24
CA GLU A 58 -5.49 -4.28 -10.40
C GLU A 58 -4.74 -3.01 -9.97
N VAL A 59 -3.55 -2.76 -10.54
CA VAL A 59 -2.77 -1.56 -10.22
C VAL A 59 -3.47 -0.35 -10.83
N GLU A 60 -3.98 0.53 -9.97
CA GLU A 60 -4.58 1.81 -10.36
C GLU A 60 -3.49 2.89 -10.49
N GLU A 61 -2.52 2.90 -9.57
CA GLU A 61 -1.46 3.90 -9.53
C GLU A 61 -0.12 3.31 -9.06
N GLU A 62 0.99 3.78 -9.65
CA GLU A 62 2.35 3.46 -9.25
C GLU A 62 3.16 4.74 -9.00
N ILE A 63 3.79 4.82 -7.83
CA ILE A 63 4.65 5.94 -7.44
C ILE A 63 6.05 5.44 -7.10
N LYS A 64 7.08 6.13 -7.58
CA LYS A 64 8.49 5.81 -7.32
C LYS A 64 9.14 6.92 -6.51
N TYR A 65 9.92 6.54 -5.50
CA TYR A 65 10.59 7.45 -4.57
C TYR A 65 12.10 7.27 -4.53
#